data_AF-A0A3D9YPT8-F1
#
_entry.id   AF-A0A3D9YPT8-F1
#
_cell.length_a   1.000
_cell.length_b   1.000
_cell.length_c   1.000
_cell.angle_alpha   90.00
_cell.angle_beta   90.00
_cell.angle_gamma   90.00
#
_symmetry.space_group_name_H-M   'P 1'
#
loop_
_entity.id
_entity.type
_entity.pdbx_description
1 polymer ?
#
loop_
_entity_poly.entity_id
_entity_poly.type
_entity_poly.pdbx_seq_one_letter_code
_entity_poly.pdbx_strand_id
1 'polypeptide(L)'
;MKLLKLSSLLVTLVLGCATHAIAAEETDNENQAWLSHVCSQDNDRAKAAEREQHYVDHVAEHLNLTDKQKAAFKDLEDTRHELRADNKAHVCANKPDLSTLEKRLAFIQSLLENRVAFLKATTPKILAFYNSLDEKQKAEFDGVLQSQHHHHGSWHHHWRDSGRWHHHHHHHED
;
A
#
# COMPACT_ATOMS: atom_id res chain seq x y z
N MET A 1 44.44 -10.90 -53.76
CA MET A 1 43.63 -9.98 -52.92
C MET A 1 42.44 -10.78 -52.37
N LYS A 2 42.46 -11.10 -51.08
CA LYS A 2 41.44 -11.91 -50.41
C LYS A 2 40.27 -11.00 -50.01
N LEU A 3 39.12 -11.15 -50.65
CA LEU A 3 37.87 -10.49 -50.25
C LEU A 3 37.14 -11.39 -49.25
N LEU A 4 37.52 -11.30 -47.98
CA LEU A 4 36.71 -11.76 -46.85
C LEU A 4 36.00 -10.53 -46.30
N LYS A 5 34.76 -10.29 -46.73
CA LYS A 5 33.87 -9.29 -46.13
C LYS A 5 32.75 -10.02 -45.41
N LEU A 6 32.91 -10.10 -44.09
CA LEU A 6 31.88 -9.83 -43.08
C LEU A 6 30.48 -10.38 -43.41
N SER A 7 30.30 -11.68 -43.23
CA SER A 7 28.99 -12.32 -43.12
C SER A 7 28.91 -13.04 -41.77
N SER A 8 28.92 -12.26 -40.69
CA SER A 8 28.70 -12.80 -39.35
C SER A 8 28.33 -11.66 -38.41
N LEU A 9 27.03 -11.35 -38.29
CA LEU A 9 26.37 -10.68 -37.14
C LEU A 9 24.96 -10.20 -37.53
N LEU A 10 24.05 -11.10 -37.91
CA LEU A 10 22.62 -10.76 -38.05
C LEU A 10 21.68 -11.95 -37.74
N VAL A 11 22.05 -12.85 -36.79
CA VAL A 11 21.20 -14.03 -36.49
C VAL A 11 20.86 -14.22 -35.00
N THR A 12 21.26 -13.32 -34.08
CA THR A 12 20.89 -13.48 -32.65
C THR A 12 20.45 -12.17 -32.00
N LEU A 13 19.31 -11.63 -32.43
CA LEU A 13 18.61 -10.57 -31.66
C LEU A 13 17.08 -10.62 -31.81
N VAL A 14 16.46 -11.79 -31.93
CA VAL A 14 14.98 -11.89 -32.06
C VAL A 14 14.30 -12.81 -31.04
N LEU A 15 15.03 -13.45 -30.11
CA LEU A 15 14.39 -14.32 -29.09
C LEU A 15 14.68 -13.88 -27.64
N GLY A 16 14.53 -12.58 -27.34
CA GLY A 16 14.64 -12.05 -25.97
C GLY A 16 13.47 -11.16 -25.51
N CYS A 17 12.52 -10.83 -26.38
CA CYS A 17 11.49 -9.84 -26.06
C CYS A 17 10.18 -10.43 -25.51
N ALA A 18 9.97 -11.75 -25.62
CA ALA A 18 8.70 -12.34 -25.18
C ALA A 18 8.58 -12.50 -23.66
N THR A 19 9.70 -12.62 -22.93
CA THR A 19 9.66 -12.81 -21.46
C THR A 19 9.44 -11.51 -20.68
N HIS A 20 9.75 -10.35 -21.26
CA HIS A 20 9.53 -9.05 -20.60
C HIS A 20 8.11 -8.51 -20.82
N ALA A 21 7.48 -8.86 -21.95
CA ALA A 21 6.11 -8.46 -22.22
C ALA A 21 5.13 -9.09 -21.20
N ILE A 22 5.31 -10.37 -20.88
CA ILE A 22 4.42 -11.11 -19.97
C ILE A 22 4.52 -10.56 -18.53
N ALA A 23 5.73 -10.26 -18.05
CA ALA A 23 5.91 -9.67 -16.71
C ALA A 23 5.37 -8.22 -16.61
N ALA A 24 5.46 -7.45 -17.71
CA ALA A 24 4.90 -6.10 -17.76
C ALA A 24 3.36 -6.10 -17.79
N GLU A 25 2.76 -7.11 -18.43
CA GLU A 25 1.31 -7.29 -18.56
C GLU A 25 0.68 -7.82 -17.26
N GLU A 26 1.34 -8.74 -16.57
CA GLU A 26 0.90 -9.27 -15.26
C GLU A 26 0.92 -8.19 -14.17
N THR A 27 1.99 -7.38 -14.12
CA THR A 27 2.06 -6.24 -13.18
C THR A 27 1.08 -5.11 -13.50
N ASP A 28 0.72 -4.90 -14.77
CA ASP A 28 -0.34 -3.94 -15.12
C ASP A 28 -1.71 -4.42 -14.66
N ASN A 29 -1.99 -5.72 -14.81
CA ASN A 29 -3.24 -6.33 -14.36
C ASN A 29 -3.41 -6.21 -12.84
N GLU A 30 -2.36 -6.50 -12.06
CA GLU A 30 -2.38 -6.36 -10.60
C GLU A 30 -2.63 -4.91 -10.15
N ASN A 31 -1.95 -3.94 -10.77
CA ASN A 31 -2.13 -2.53 -10.44
C ASN A 31 -3.53 -2.02 -10.80
N GLN A 32 -4.08 -2.45 -11.95
CA GLN A 32 -5.45 -2.12 -12.34
C GLN A 32 -6.48 -2.78 -11.41
N ALA A 33 -6.27 -4.02 -10.99
CA ALA A 33 -7.13 -4.71 -10.04
C ALA A 33 -7.15 -4.01 -8.67
N TRP A 34 -5.97 -3.61 -8.15
CA TRP A 34 -5.86 -2.83 -6.93
C TRP A 34 -6.58 -1.47 -7.05
N LEU A 35 -6.36 -0.73 -8.13
CA LEU A 35 -7.05 0.54 -8.39
C LEU A 35 -8.57 0.35 -8.43
N SER A 36 -9.05 -0.67 -9.14
CA SER A 36 -10.47 -0.99 -9.21
C SER A 36 -11.06 -1.29 -7.83
N HIS A 37 -10.33 -2.02 -6.98
CA HIS A 37 -10.75 -2.33 -5.62
C HIS A 37 -10.85 -1.05 -4.77
N VAL A 38 -9.79 -0.24 -4.71
CA VAL A 38 -9.74 1.01 -3.93
C VAL A 38 -10.82 2.00 -4.38
N CYS A 39 -11.08 2.07 -5.68
CA CYS A 39 -12.00 3.02 -6.29
C CYS A 39 -13.46 2.55 -6.38
N SER A 40 -13.76 1.32 -5.97
CA SER A 40 -15.16 0.86 -5.85
C SER A 40 -15.91 1.66 -4.78
N GLN A 41 -17.21 1.97 -5.01
CA GLN A 41 -17.95 2.96 -4.22
C GLN A 41 -18.90 2.38 -3.14
N ASP A 42 -19.54 1.23 -3.32
CA ASP A 42 -20.91 1.17 -2.78
C ASP A 42 -21.15 0.30 -1.53
N ASN A 43 -20.34 -0.73 -1.24
CA ASN A 43 -20.66 -1.67 -0.14
C ASN A 43 -19.73 -1.57 1.08
N ASP A 44 -18.56 -0.97 0.90
CA ASP A 44 -17.52 -0.95 1.93
C ASP A 44 -17.50 0.34 2.75
N ARG A 45 -18.11 1.44 2.27
CA ARG A 45 -18.00 2.74 2.95
C ARG A 45 -18.69 2.75 4.32
N ALA A 46 -19.93 2.26 4.40
CA ALA A 46 -20.66 2.18 5.67
C ALA A 46 -19.95 1.23 6.65
N LYS A 47 -19.53 0.05 6.17
CA LYS A 47 -18.79 -0.92 7.00
C LYS A 47 -17.41 -0.40 7.41
N ALA A 48 -16.73 0.39 6.56
CA ALA A 48 -15.45 1.00 6.88
C ALA A 48 -15.62 2.10 7.94
N ALA A 49 -16.66 2.92 7.82
CA ALA A 49 -16.99 3.92 8.83
C ALA A 49 -17.34 3.28 10.19
N GLU A 50 -18.10 2.18 10.18
CA GLU A 50 -18.41 1.42 11.39
C GLU A 50 -17.16 0.79 12.04
N ARG A 51 -16.28 0.17 11.23
CA ARG A 51 -15.00 -0.39 11.72
C ARG A 51 -14.09 0.70 12.30
N GLU A 52 -14.03 1.85 11.65
CA GLU A 52 -13.27 3.00 12.13
C GLU A 52 -13.82 3.45 13.48
N GLN A 53 -15.13 3.65 13.59
CA GLN A 53 -15.77 4.07 14.83
C GLN A 53 -15.53 3.06 15.96
N HIS A 54 -15.67 1.76 15.68
CA HIS A 54 -15.38 0.71 16.65
C HIS A 54 -13.91 0.76 17.12
N TYR A 55 -12.96 1.01 16.22
CA TYR A 55 -11.55 1.16 16.60
C TYR A 55 -11.33 2.39 17.50
N VAL A 56 -11.96 3.52 17.17
CA VAL A 56 -11.89 4.75 17.98
C VAL A 56 -12.43 4.50 19.39
N ASP A 57 -13.61 3.89 19.49
CA ASP A 57 -14.24 3.58 20.77
C ASP A 57 -13.37 2.60 21.58
N HIS A 58 -12.85 1.56 20.93
CA HIS A 58 -11.97 0.58 21.56
C HIS A 58 -10.70 1.19 22.14
N VAL A 59 -10.01 2.07 21.40
CA VAL A 59 -8.80 2.74 21.91
C VAL A 59 -9.14 3.67 23.08
N ALA A 60 -10.25 4.41 22.97
CA ALA A 60 -10.68 5.34 24.02
C ALA A 60 -11.03 4.62 25.34
N GLU A 61 -11.68 3.46 25.24
CA GLU A 61 -12.02 2.60 26.37
C GLU A 61 -10.78 1.90 26.93
N HIS A 62 -9.94 1.32 26.07
CA HIS A 62 -8.76 0.56 26.48
C HIS A 62 -7.77 1.42 27.27
N LEU A 63 -7.53 2.65 26.81
CA LEU A 63 -6.63 3.59 27.48
C LEU A 63 -7.33 4.39 28.60
N ASN A 64 -8.63 4.18 28.83
CA ASN A 64 -9.43 4.94 29.79
C ASN A 64 -9.21 6.47 29.66
N LEU A 65 -9.39 6.99 28.44
CA LEU A 65 -9.06 8.38 28.13
C LEU A 65 -9.93 9.38 28.91
N THR A 66 -9.30 10.45 29.39
CA THR A 66 -9.99 11.64 29.92
C THR A 66 -10.68 12.42 28.80
N ASP A 67 -11.61 13.31 29.13
CA ASP A 67 -12.30 14.13 28.11
C ASP A 67 -11.35 14.96 27.25
N LYS A 68 -10.28 15.49 27.86
CA LYS A 68 -9.23 16.22 27.12
C LYS A 68 -8.47 15.31 26.14
N GLN A 69 -8.15 14.09 26.56
CA GLN A 69 -7.46 13.12 25.71
C GLN A 69 -8.38 12.60 24.59
N LYS A 70 -9.67 12.38 24.88
CA LYS A 70 -10.69 12.04 23.88
C LYS A 70 -10.81 13.12 22.81
N ALA A 71 -10.78 14.39 23.20
CA ALA A 71 -10.78 15.50 22.24
C ALA A 71 -9.53 15.50 21.33
N ALA A 72 -8.34 15.30 21.91
CA ALA A 72 -7.10 15.19 21.13
C ALA A 72 -7.09 13.97 20.21
N PHE A 73 -7.63 12.84 20.67
CA PHE A 73 -7.76 11.63 19.87
C PHE A 73 -8.75 11.80 18.71
N LYS A 74 -9.91 12.42 18.97
CA LYS A 74 -10.89 12.75 17.94
C LYS A 74 -10.31 13.66 16.85
N ASP A 75 -9.57 14.69 17.23
CA ASP A 75 -8.90 15.60 16.28
C ASP A 75 -7.89 14.87 15.37
N LEU A 76 -7.17 13.88 15.92
CA LEU A 76 -6.32 12.98 15.14
C LEU A 76 -7.13 12.13 14.14
N GLU A 77 -8.20 11.51 14.59
CA GLU A 77 -9.01 10.59 13.77
C GLU A 77 -9.80 11.32 12.69
N ASP A 78 -10.37 12.49 12.99
CA ASP A 78 -11.02 13.36 12.00
C ASP A 78 -10.01 13.78 10.91
N THR A 79 -8.80 14.20 11.31
CA THR A 79 -7.72 14.53 10.36
C THR A 79 -7.38 13.33 9.47
N ARG A 80 -7.27 12.11 10.04
CA ARG A 80 -7.01 10.88 9.27
C ARG A 80 -8.15 10.56 8.33
N HIS A 81 -9.40 10.71 8.77
CA HIS A 81 -10.59 10.45 7.97
C HIS A 81 -10.63 11.33 6.72
N GLU A 82 -10.45 12.64 6.88
CA GLU A 82 -10.41 13.60 5.78
C GLU A 82 -9.28 13.26 4.79
N LEU A 83 -8.06 13.04 5.28
CA LEU A 83 -6.92 12.71 4.43
C LEU A 83 -7.06 11.37 3.70
N ARG A 84 -7.75 10.38 4.29
CA ARG A 84 -8.07 9.11 3.59
C ARG A 84 -9.06 9.35 2.45
N ALA A 85 -10.06 10.20 2.67
CA ALA A 85 -11.00 10.57 1.62
C ALA A 85 -10.31 11.32 0.48
N ASP A 86 -9.43 12.28 0.80
CA ASP A 86 -8.62 13.01 -0.17
C ASP A 86 -7.65 12.10 -0.92
N ASN A 87 -7.01 11.15 -0.23
CA ASN A 87 -6.13 10.18 -0.86
C ASN A 87 -6.89 9.27 -1.82
N LYS A 88 -8.08 8.79 -1.44
CA LYS A 88 -8.95 8.02 -2.34
C LYS A 88 -9.35 8.87 -3.56
N ALA A 89 -9.76 10.11 -3.35
CA ALA A 89 -10.10 11.01 -4.46
C ALA A 89 -8.90 11.22 -5.40
N HIS A 90 -7.69 11.40 -4.85
CA HIS A 90 -6.44 11.55 -5.60
C HIS A 90 -6.10 10.30 -6.43
N VAL A 91 -6.17 9.11 -5.82
CA VAL A 91 -5.88 7.82 -6.49
C VAL A 91 -6.92 7.52 -7.57
N CYS A 92 -8.18 7.83 -7.31
CA CYS A 92 -9.31 7.48 -8.17
C CYS A 92 -9.66 8.55 -9.21
N ALA A 93 -9.03 9.72 -9.13
CA ALA A 93 -9.20 10.75 -10.14
C ALA A 93 -8.72 10.24 -11.51
N ASN A 94 -9.60 10.32 -12.51
CA ASN A 94 -9.32 10.09 -13.92
C ASN A 94 -8.76 8.73 -14.34
N LYS A 95 -8.78 7.69 -13.47
CA LYS A 95 -8.19 6.35 -13.73
C LYS A 95 -6.75 6.48 -14.28
N PRO A 96 -5.72 6.50 -13.40
CA PRO A 96 -4.35 6.77 -13.84
C PRO A 96 -3.94 5.82 -14.96
N ASP A 97 -3.34 6.39 -16.01
CA ASP A 97 -2.83 5.61 -17.13
C ASP A 97 -1.51 4.95 -16.71
N LEU A 98 -1.49 3.62 -16.71
CA LEU A 98 -0.33 2.81 -16.31
C LEU A 98 0.34 2.09 -17.48
N SER A 99 -0.03 2.42 -18.73
CA SER A 99 0.38 1.69 -19.94
C SER A 99 1.88 1.74 -20.27
N THR A 100 2.65 2.65 -19.66
CA THR A 100 4.10 2.79 -19.89
C THR A 100 4.85 2.98 -18.58
N LEU A 101 6.14 2.59 -18.56
CA LEU A 101 7.00 2.75 -17.40
C LEU A 101 7.03 4.19 -16.88
N GLU A 102 7.15 5.18 -17.78
CA GLU A 102 7.18 6.60 -17.42
C GLU A 102 5.88 7.03 -16.71
N LYS A 103 4.72 6.59 -17.22
CA LYS A 103 3.43 6.93 -16.61
C LYS A 103 3.23 6.23 -15.26
N ARG A 104 3.65 4.97 -15.13
CA ARG A 104 3.66 4.24 -13.85
C ARG A 104 4.53 4.96 -12.82
N LEU A 105 5.74 5.39 -13.20
CA LEU A 105 6.64 6.13 -12.31
C LEU A 105 6.04 7.48 -11.88
N ALA A 106 5.44 8.23 -12.80
CA ALA A 106 4.77 9.49 -12.48
C ALA A 106 3.61 9.27 -11.50
N PHE A 107 2.82 8.21 -11.69
CA PHE A 107 1.75 7.85 -10.76
C PHE A 107 2.29 7.47 -9.37
N ILE A 108 3.31 6.61 -9.30
CA ILE A 108 3.94 6.22 -8.02
C ILE A 108 4.53 7.44 -7.31
N GLN A 109 5.21 8.34 -8.03
CA GLN A 109 5.72 9.58 -7.46
C GLN A 109 4.60 10.41 -6.84
N SER A 110 3.48 10.58 -7.55
CA SER A 110 2.32 11.29 -7.04
C SER A 110 1.71 10.63 -5.80
N LEU A 111 1.66 9.30 -5.74
CA LEU A 111 1.23 8.56 -4.55
C LEU A 111 2.16 8.83 -3.36
N LEU A 112 3.48 8.81 -3.57
CA LEU A 112 4.47 9.05 -2.52
C LEU A 112 4.38 10.49 -1.99
N GLU A 113 4.22 11.47 -2.87
CA GLU A 113 4.02 12.88 -2.49
C GLU A 113 2.76 13.04 -1.62
N ASN A 114 1.67 12.36 -1.97
CA ASN A 114 0.46 12.37 -1.17
C ASN A 114 0.64 11.68 0.19
N ARG A 115 1.42 10.59 0.26
CA ARG A 115 1.78 9.94 1.54
C ARG A 115 2.63 10.85 2.42
N VAL A 116 3.55 11.61 1.84
CA VAL A 116 4.33 12.63 2.57
C VAL A 116 3.40 13.72 3.11
N ALA A 117 2.43 14.19 2.32
CA ALA A 117 1.44 15.17 2.77
C ALA A 117 0.60 14.63 3.95
N PHE A 118 0.16 13.37 3.85
CA PHE A 118 -0.56 12.68 4.94
C PHE A 118 0.27 12.67 6.24
N LEU A 119 1.54 12.30 6.17
CA LEU A 119 2.42 12.26 7.34
C LEU A 119 2.63 13.65 7.94
N LYS A 120 2.85 14.67 7.11
CA LYS A 120 3.01 16.05 7.58
C LYS A 120 1.77 16.55 8.34
N ALA A 121 0.58 16.19 7.88
CA ALA A 121 -0.67 16.60 8.51
C ALA A 121 -0.98 15.81 9.79
N THR A 122 -0.71 14.50 9.81
CA THR A 122 -1.06 13.63 10.95
C THR A 122 -0.03 13.60 12.06
N THR A 123 1.26 13.74 11.76
CA THR A 123 2.34 13.71 12.77
C THR A 123 2.11 14.66 13.95
N PRO A 124 1.80 15.97 13.76
CA PRO A 124 1.56 16.87 14.87
C PRO A 124 0.33 16.45 15.72
N LYS A 125 -0.70 15.86 15.09
CA LYS A 125 -1.89 15.37 15.78
C LYS A 125 -1.61 14.13 16.62
N ILE A 126 -0.81 13.20 16.09
CA ILE A 126 -0.34 12.01 16.83
C ILE A 126 0.46 12.45 18.05
N LEU A 127 1.40 13.38 17.88
CA LEU A 127 2.23 13.88 18.97
C LEU A 127 1.39 14.63 20.02
N ALA A 128 0.39 15.41 19.60
CA ALA A 128 -0.52 16.10 20.53
C ALA A 128 -1.32 15.10 21.37
N PHE A 129 -1.88 14.06 20.74
CA PHE A 129 -2.56 12.98 21.45
C PHE A 129 -1.61 12.25 22.40
N TYR A 130 -0.47 11.76 21.91
CA TYR A 130 0.50 11.01 22.71
C TYR A 130 1.04 11.80 23.91
N ASN A 131 1.33 13.09 23.72
CA ASN A 131 1.79 13.97 24.81
C ASN A 131 0.68 14.32 25.81
N SER A 132 -0.58 14.09 25.46
CA SER A 132 -1.71 14.25 26.40
C SER A 132 -1.90 13.03 27.30
N LEU A 133 -1.31 11.89 26.96
CA LEU A 133 -1.38 10.64 27.73
C LEU A 133 -0.44 10.67 28.95
N ASP A 134 -0.87 10.02 30.02
CA ASP A 134 0.01 9.70 31.14
C ASP A 134 0.96 8.54 30.81
N GLU A 135 1.94 8.29 31.68
CA GLU A 135 2.97 7.27 31.45
C GLU A 135 2.41 5.84 31.34
N LYS A 136 1.32 5.53 32.06
CA LYS A 136 0.69 4.22 31.97
C LYS A 136 -0.02 4.05 30.62
N GLN A 137 -0.78 5.06 30.22
CA GLN A 137 -1.48 5.08 28.93
C GLN A 137 -0.51 5.04 27.74
N LYS A 138 0.64 5.74 27.83
CA LYS A 138 1.70 5.66 26.81
C LYS A 138 2.26 4.26 26.68
N ALA A 139 2.56 3.58 27.80
CA ALA A 139 3.07 2.21 27.77
C ALA A 139 2.07 1.23 27.14
N GLU A 140 0.77 1.39 27.44
CA GLU A 140 -0.31 0.60 26.81
C GLU A 140 -0.41 0.91 25.30
N PHE A 141 -0.38 2.18 24.91
CA PHE A 141 -0.42 2.60 23.52
C PHE A 141 0.78 2.07 22.71
N ASP A 142 1.99 2.14 23.26
CA ASP A 142 3.21 1.60 22.66
C ASP A 142 3.14 0.07 22.53
N GLY A 143 2.56 -0.62 23.51
CA GLY A 143 2.31 -2.06 23.48
C GLY A 143 1.36 -2.46 22.35
N VAL A 144 0.28 -1.70 22.14
CA VAL A 144 -0.64 -1.90 21.01
C VAL A 144 0.12 -1.77 19.68
N LEU A 145 0.95 -0.74 19.52
CA LEU A 145 1.76 -0.56 18.32
C LEU A 145 2.73 -1.74 18.09
N GLN A 146 3.44 -2.20 19.12
CA GLN A 146 4.37 -3.34 19.02
C GLN A 146 3.65 -4.65 18.67
N SER A 147 2.47 -4.90 19.24
CA SER A 147 1.68 -6.10 18.94
C SER A 147 1.22 -6.14 17.47
N GLN A 148 0.86 -4.98 16.90
CA GLN A 148 0.53 -4.87 15.48
C GLN A 148 1.73 -5.17 14.58
N HIS A 149 2.95 -4.76 14.97
CA HIS A 149 4.16 -5.11 14.23
C HIS A 149 4.43 -6.62 14.23
N HIS A 150 4.13 -7.33 15.31
CA HIS A 150 4.28 -8.79 15.37
C HIS A 150 3.26 -9.52 14.48
N HIS A 151 2.04 -9.01 14.36
CA HIS A 151 1.04 -9.56 13.44
C HIS A 151 1.33 -9.21 11.96
N HIS A 152 1.89 -8.02 11.68
CA HIS A 152 2.30 -7.64 10.33
C HIS A 152 3.61 -8.28 9.84
N GLY A 153 4.47 -8.77 10.74
CA GLY A 153 5.62 -9.62 10.39
C GLY A 153 5.23 -10.88 9.60
N SER A 154 4.01 -11.39 9.80
CA SER A 154 3.45 -12.51 9.04
C SER A 154 3.12 -12.15 7.59
N TRP A 155 2.84 -10.88 7.27
CA TRP A 155 2.51 -10.44 5.91
C TRP A 155 3.75 -10.23 5.03
N HIS A 156 4.92 -10.03 5.64
CA HIS A 156 6.19 -9.91 4.92
C HIS A 156 6.71 -11.24 4.34
N HIS A 157 6.17 -12.38 4.78
CA HIS A 157 6.50 -13.66 4.15
C HIS A 157 5.87 -13.81 2.75
N HIS A 158 4.70 -13.21 2.50
CA HIS A 158 4.05 -13.31 1.19
C HIS A 158 4.79 -12.52 0.08
N TRP A 159 5.23 -11.29 0.38
CA TRP A 159 5.97 -10.46 -0.60
C TRP A 159 7.42 -10.91 -0.84
N ARG A 160 8.01 -11.71 0.05
CA ARG A 160 9.36 -12.28 -0.14
C ARG A 160 9.33 -13.66 -0.80
N ASP A 161 8.23 -14.41 -0.68
CA ASP A 161 8.09 -15.75 -1.27
C ASP A 161 7.40 -15.75 -2.65
N SER A 162 6.80 -14.64 -3.10
CA SER A 162 6.34 -14.49 -4.49
C SER A 162 7.47 -14.51 -5.53
N GLY A 163 8.74 -14.45 -5.10
CA GLY A 163 9.92 -14.65 -5.95
C GLY A 163 10.45 -16.08 -6.04
N ARG A 164 9.83 -17.06 -5.35
CA ARG A 164 10.28 -18.47 -5.34
C ARG A 164 9.30 -19.34 -6.13
N TRP A 165 9.55 -19.41 -7.43
CA TRP A 165 8.97 -20.33 -8.41
C TRP A 165 8.66 -21.70 -7.79
N HIS A 166 7.38 -21.99 -7.58
CA HIS A 166 6.92 -23.35 -7.33
C HIS A 166 6.87 -24.06 -8.68
N HIS A 167 7.91 -24.83 -9.00
CA HIS A 167 7.84 -25.81 -10.09
C HIS A 167 6.79 -26.86 -9.71
N HIS A 168 5.61 -26.79 -10.32
CA HIS A 168 4.69 -27.93 -10.32
C HIS A 168 5.25 -29.01 -11.24
N HIS A 169 5.79 -30.06 -10.63
CA HIS A 169 5.97 -31.35 -11.29
C HIS A 169 4.60 -31.95 -11.56
N HIS A 170 4.19 -31.97 -12.84
CA HIS A 170 3.12 -32.85 -13.30
C HIS A 170 3.64 -34.29 -13.28
N HIS A 171 3.17 -35.08 -12.31
CA HIS A 171 3.17 -36.53 -12.44
C HIS A 171 2.00 -36.92 -13.34
N HIS A 172 2.35 -37.43 -14.52
CA HIS A 172 1.47 -38.31 -15.28
C HIS A 172 1.57 -39.70 -14.66
N GLU A 173 0.44 -40.26 -14.24
CA GLU A 173 0.30 -41.71 -14.07
C GLU A 173 -0.91 -42.15 -14.91
N ASP A 174 -0.55 -42.91 -15.94
CA ASP A 174 -1.25 -43.94 -16.74
C ASP A 174 -2.77 -43.89 -16.98
#